data_AF-A0A6G6WUL7-F1
#
_entry.id   AF-A0A6G6WUL7-F1
#
_cell.length_a   1.000
_cell.length_b   1.000
_cell.length_c   1.000
_cell.angle_alpha   90.00
_cell.angle_beta   90.00
_cell.angle_gamma   90.00
#
_symmetry.space_group_name_H-M   'P 1'
#
loop_
_entity.id
_entity.type
_entity.pdbx_description
1 polymer ?
#
loop_
_entity_poly.entity_id
_entity_poly.type
_entity_poly.pdbx_seq_one_letter_code
_entity_poly.pdbx_strand_id
1 'polypeptide(L)'
;MEAPTDDLLSPVTVRYGELSSYSDAGTVEVRYQWPGTPILEERHSFQTLFRAPRNFFFRFDEDPAAGSDAMVIWCDGGPFQSWWKATGVHSVHDGGKGAVAFLNAQSPTKDAANLVAPHFFPQAKLPGPSYALIEPRADGDETLDGRRCRKLAADQRVTGVVTVEKRPTILWIDEASGLIRKVLVDTEPGSADGLIDQRIFLIEPVANPELTDDRFTFTPPAGTP
;
A
#
# COMPACT_ATOMS: atom_id res chain seq x y z
N MET A 1 -7.37 1.43 35.70
CA MET A 1 -7.15 0.39 34.69
C MET A 1 -8.10 0.75 33.56
N GLU A 2 -7.61 1.54 32.60
CA GLU A 2 -8.43 1.96 31.47
C GLU A 2 -8.80 0.74 30.63
N ALA A 3 -10.02 0.74 30.10
CA ALA A 3 -10.52 -0.28 29.18
C ALA A 3 -9.56 -0.43 27.98
N PRO A 4 -9.49 -1.60 27.32
CA PRO A 4 -8.74 -1.71 26.08
C PRO A 4 -9.29 -0.66 25.12
N THR A 5 -8.39 0.14 24.55
CA THR A 5 -8.68 0.98 23.39
C THR A 5 -9.37 0.07 22.36
N ASP A 6 -10.60 0.39 21.97
CA ASP A 6 -11.34 -0.40 20.97
C ASP A 6 -10.39 -0.71 19.81
N ASP A 7 -10.37 -1.96 19.34
CA ASP A 7 -9.54 -2.33 18.19
C ASP A 7 -10.09 -1.65 16.94
N LEU A 8 -9.58 -0.45 16.64
CA LEU A 8 -10.07 0.40 15.56
C LEU A 8 -9.66 -0.10 14.17
N LEU A 9 -8.66 -0.99 14.07
CA LEU A 9 -8.12 -1.49 12.79
C LEU A 9 -8.67 -2.85 12.39
N SER A 10 -9.08 -3.68 13.36
CA SER A 10 -9.72 -4.97 13.07
C SER A 10 -10.92 -4.86 12.13
N PRO A 11 -11.86 -3.92 12.29
CA PRO A 11 -12.99 -3.78 11.36
C PRO A 11 -12.56 -3.57 9.91
N VAL A 12 -11.47 -2.83 9.67
CA VAL A 12 -10.92 -2.60 8.32
C VAL A 12 -10.39 -3.90 7.75
N THR A 13 -9.59 -4.64 8.52
CA THR A 13 -9.01 -5.92 8.08
C THR A 13 -10.09 -6.97 7.84
N VAL A 14 -11.09 -7.07 8.72
CA VAL A 14 -12.25 -7.93 8.55
C VAL A 14 -12.98 -7.57 7.26
N ARG A 15 -13.20 -6.27 7.00
CA ARG A 15 -13.90 -5.82 5.80
C ARG A 15 -13.21 -6.25 4.51
N TYR A 16 -11.88 -6.12 4.43
CA TYR A 16 -11.11 -6.63 3.28
C TYR A 16 -11.18 -8.17 3.17
N GLY A 17 -11.17 -8.88 4.30
CA GLY A 17 -11.26 -10.34 4.33
C GLY A 17 -12.62 -10.92 3.87
N GLU A 18 -13.69 -10.12 3.94
CA GLU A 18 -15.03 -10.49 3.45
C GLU A 18 -15.20 -10.32 1.93
N LEU A 19 -14.27 -9.66 1.25
CA LEU A 19 -14.38 -9.40 -0.18
C LEU A 19 -14.12 -10.67 -1.00
N SER A 20 -15.06 -11.00 -1.89
CA SER A 20 -14.89 -12.04 -2.90
C SER A 20 -13.96 -11.59 -4.03
N SER A 21 -13.98 -10.30 -4.34
CA SER A 21 -13.05 -9.63 -5.25
C SER A 21 -12.89 -8.17 -4.86
N TYR A 22 -11.83 -7.55 -5.35
CA TYR A 22 -11.49 -6.16 -5.11
C TYR A 22 -10.72 -5.60 -6.29
N SER A 23 -10.95 -4.33 -6.61
CA SER A 23 -10.08 -3.57 -7.50
C SER A 23 -9.89 -2.15 -6.98
N ASP A 24 -8.72 -1.58 -7.21
CA ASP A 24 -8.52 -0.14 -7.11
C ASP A 24 -7.75 0.43 -8.31
N ALA A 25 -7.85 1.75 -8.43
CA ALA A 25 -6.86 2.59 -9.06
C ALA A 25 -6.46 3.65 -8.02
N GLY A 26 -5.17 3.99 -7.98
CA GLY A 26 -4.68 4.92 -6.98
C GLY A 26 -3.43 5.64 -7.41
N THR A 27 -3.03 6.59 -6.58
CA THR A 27 -1.77 7.31 -6.71
C THR A 27 -1.03 7.33 -5.40
N VAL A 28 0.30 7.30 -5.46
CA VAL A 28 1.16 7.62 -4.33
C VAL A 28 1.93 8.90 -4.67
N GLU A 29 1.69 9.93 -3.87
CA GLU A 29 2.47 11.16 -3.89
C GLU A 29 3.61 11.04 -2.87
N VAL A 30 4.83 11.28 -3.31
CA VAL A 30 6.01 11.38 -2.44
C VAL A 30 6.35 12.85 -2.32
N ARG A 31 6.46 13.36 -1.10
CA ARG A 31 6.96 14.70 -0.83
C ARG A 31 8.20 14.59 0.03
N TYR A 32 9.32 15.04 -0.52
CA TYR A 32 10.60 14.97 0.15
C TYR A 32 11.30 16.33 0.11
N GLN A 33 11.81 16.78 1.25
CA GLN A 33 12.61 17.98 1.34
C GLN A 33 13.70 17.76 2.39
N TRP A 34 14.96 17.86 2.00
CA TRP A 34 16.06 17.99 2.96
C TRP A 34 16.17 19.46 3.41
N PRO A 35 16.53 19.76 4.67
CA PRO A 35 16.71 21.15 5.12
C PRO A 35 17.58 21.98 4.17
N GLY A 36 17.07 23.12 3.73
CA GLY A 36 17.76 24.04 2.82
C GLY A 36 17.69 23.67 1.34
N THR A 37 16.93 22.64 0.96
CA THR A 37 16.68 22.25 -0.44
C THR A 37 15.23 22.53 -0.85
N PRO A 38 14.92 22.73 -2.14
CA PRO A 38 13.55 22.76 -2.63
C PRO A 38 12.84 21.43 -2.39
N ILE A 39 11.52 21.46 -2.20
CA ILE A 39 10.70 20.25 -2.11
C ILE A 39 10.71 19.51 -3.45
N LEU A 40 10.93 18.20 -3.38
CA LEU A 40 10.70 17.24 -4.44
C LEU A 40 9.29 16.66 -4.25
N GLU A 41 8.48 16.75 -5.29
CA GLU A 41 7.16 16.13 -5.34
C GLU A 41 7.10 15.18 -6.54
N GLU A 42 6.80 13.90 -6.28
CA GLU A 42 6.61 12.87 -7.29
C GLU A 42 5.18 12.31 -7.15
N ARG A 43 4.51 12.01 -8.26
CA ARG A 43 3.17 11.40 -8.22
C ARG A 43 3.09 10.19 -9.14
N HIS A 44 3.13 9.01 -8.55
CA HIS A 44 3.09 7.75 -9.28
C HIS A 44 1.69 7.14 -9.24
N SER A 45 1.38 6.27 -10.20
CA SER A 45 0.10 5.55 -10.25
C SER A 45 0.27 4.08 -9.89
N PHE A 46 -0.78 3.50 -9.32
CA PHE A 46 -0.85 2.06 -9.12
C PHE A 46 -2.27 1.52 -9.30
N GLN A 47 -2.36 0.21 -9.47
CA GLN A 47 -3.61 -0.55 -9.48
C GLN A 47 -3.39 -1.87 -8.77
N THR A 48 -4.39 -2.25 -7.96
CA THR A 48 -4.47 -3.56 -7.31
C THR A 48 -5.76 -4.26 -7.71
N LEU A 49 -5.68 -5.54 -8.03
CA LEU A 49 -6.81 -6.44 -8.22
C LEU A 49 -6.63 -7.64 -7.32
N PHE A 50 -7.73 -8.10 -6.73
CA PHE A 50 -7.77 -9.33 -5.95
C PHE A 50 -9.06 -10.09 -6.27
N ARG A 51 -8.96 -11.41 -6.32
CA ARG A 51 -10.12 -12.31 -6.33
C ARG A 51 -9.81 -13.53 -5.49
N ALA A 52 -10.65 -13.75 -4.48
CA ALA A 52 -10.48 -14.82 -3.53
C ALA A 52 -10.42 -16.19 -4.23
N PRO A 53 -9.67 -17.17 -3.67
CA PRO A 53 -8.85 -17.02 -2.46
C PRO A 53 -7.45 -16.48 -2.72
N ARG A 54 -6.99 -16.44 -3.98
CA ARG A 54 -5.55 -16.28 -4.28
C ARG A 54 -5.22 -15.76 -5.68
N ASN A 55 -6.14 -15.06 -6.35
CA ASN A 55 -5.79 -14.32 -7.56
C ASN A 55 -5.43 -12.90 -7.15
N PHE A 56 -4.29 -12.41 -7.61
CA PHE A 56 -3.81 -11.08 -7.27
C PHE A 56 -3.08 -10.48 -8.47
N PHE A 57 -3.27 -9.19 -8.66
CA PHE A 57 -2.50 -8.40 -9.62
C PHE A 57 -2.23 -7.05 -8.99
N PHE A 58 -0.99 -6.60 -9.08
CA PHE A 58 -0.58 -5.26 -8.70
C PHE A 58 0.32 -4.71 -9.80
N ARG A 59 0.07 -3.47 -10.18
CA ARG A 59 0.93 -2.72 -11.10
C ARG A 59 1.18 -1.34 -10.51
N PHE A 60 2.44 -0.95 -10.54
CA PHE A 60 2.90 0.40 -10.27
C PHE A 60 3.56 0.94 -11.52
N ASP A 61 3.25 2.18 -11.87
CA ASP A 61 3.89 2.93 -12.95
C ASP A 61 4.41 4.24 -12.34
N GLU A 62 5.72 4.44 -12.47
CA GLU A 62 6.39 5.66 -12.03
C GLU A 62 6.00 6.82 -12.94
N ASP A 63 5.80 8.02 -12.37
CA ASP A 63 5.67 9.25 -13.13
C ASP A 63 6.77 9.35 -14.22
N PRO A 64 6.40 9.58 -15.48
CA PRO A 64 7.38 9.78 -16.54
C PRO A 64 8.38 10.91 -16.28
N ALA A 65 8.00 11.92 -15.50
CA ALA A 65 8.89 13.01 -15.08
C ALA A 65 9.94 12.56 -14.05
N ALA A 66 9.69 11.45 -13.33
CA ALA A 66 10.60 10.91 -12.31
C ALA A 66 11.52 9.80 -12.85
N GLY A 67 11.08 9.01 -13.83
CA GLY A 67 11.92 7.94 -14.40
C GLY A 67 11.21 6.94 -15.32
N SER A 68 9.88 6.95 -15.38
CA SER A 68 9.08 6.01 -16.16
C SER A 68 9.31 4.52 -15.83
N ASP A 69 9.75 4.16 -14.62
CA ASP A 69 9.85 2.77 -14.17
C ASP A 69 8.47 2.09 -14.00
N ALA A 70 8.46 0.76 -13.84
CA ALA A 70 7.26 0.00 -13.55
C ALA A 70 7.58 -1.28 -12.77
N MET A 71 6.70 -1.64 -11.84
CA MET A 71 6.78 -2.87 -11.05
C MET A 71 5.44 -3.58 -11.09
N VAL A 72 5.46 -4.89 -11.40
CA VAL A 72 4.25 -5.71 -11.49
C VAL A 72 4.41 -6.93 -10.59
N ILE A 73 3.37 -7.25 -9.82
CA ILE A 73 3.25 -8.49 -9.04
C ILE A 73 1.95 -9.16 -9.44
N TRP A 74 1.96 -10.47 -9.73
CA TRP A 74 0.73 -11.18 -10.06
C TRP A 74 0.74 -12.64 -9.63
N CYS A 75 -0.45 -13.20 -9.46
CA CYS A 75 -0.70 -14.63 -9.38
C CYS A 75 -2.13 -14.95 -9.84
N ASP A 76 -2.27 -16.07 -10.53
CA ASP A 76 -3.50 -16.64 -11.08
C ASP A 76 -3.98 -17.84 -10.25
N GLY A 77 -3.78 -17.78 -8.93
CA GLY A 77 -3.95 -18.92 -8.02
C GLY A 77 -2.68 -19.77 -7.83
N GLY A 78 -1.68 -19.61 -8.69
CA GLY A 78 -0.38 -20.26 -8.60
C GLY A 78 0.65 -19.57 -7.67
N PRO A 79 1.95 -19.76 -7.93
CA PRO A 79 3.03 -18.97 -7.33
C PRO A 79 2.87 -17.48 -7.65
N PHE A 80 3.33 -16.62 -6.72
CA PHE A 80 3.47 -15.21 -7.03
C PHE A 80 4.60 -15.02 -8.05
N GLN A 81 4.43 -14.04 -8.92
CA GLN A 81 5.42 -13.62 -9.89
C GLN A 81 5.65 -12.12 -9.73
N SER A 82 6.84 -11.65 -10.08
CA SER A 82 7.14 -10.23 -10.12
C SER A 82 7.99 -9.87 -11.33
N TRP A 83 7.79 -8.68 -11.88
CA TRP A 83 8.63 -8.12 -12.93
C TRP A 83 8.92 -6.67 -12.65
N TRP A 84 10.18 -6.27 -12.83
CA TRP A 84 10.65 -4.91 -12.61
C TRP A 84 11.27 -4.34 -13.88
N LYS A 85 10.69 -3.26 -14.41
CA LYS A 85 11.12 -2.63 -15.66
C LYS A 85 12.56 -2.15 -15.60
N ALA A 86 13.01 -1.46 -14.55
CA ALA A 86 14.37 -0.94 -14.46
C ALA A 86 15.46 -2.02 -14.61
N THR A 87 15.18 -3.26 -14.20
CA THR A 87 16.14 -4.37 -14.27
C THR A 87 15.83 -5.39 -15.36
N GLY A 88 14.61 -5.37 -15.90
CA GLY A 88 14.08 -6.43 -16.78
C GLY A 88 13.88 -7.78 -16.09
N VAL A 89 14.11 -7.89 -14.78
CA VAL A 89 14.09 -9.17 -14.06
C VAL A 89 12.66 -9.62 -13.85
N HIS A 90 12.35 -10.83 -14.32
CA HIS A 90 11.14 -11.60 -13.97
C HIS A 90 11.52 -12.72 -13.00
N SER A 91 10.77 -12.80 -11.89
CA SER A 91 10.97 -13.81 -10.85
C SER A 91 9.68 -14.57 -10.58
N VAL A 92 9.81 -15.88 -10.37
CA VAL A 92 8.73 -16.75 -9.88
C VAL A 92 9.04 -17.11 -8.42
N HIS A 93 8.07 -16.88 -7.53
CA HIS A 93 8.21 -17.01 -6.08
C HIS A 93 7.43 -18.23 -5.58
N ASP A 94 8.06 -19.40 -5.68
CA ASP A 94 7.50 -20.70 -5.31
C ASP A 94 7.77 -21.10 -3.85
N GLY A 95 7.30 -22.27 -3.44
CA GLY A 95 7.68 -22.88 -2.15
C GLY A 95 7.35 -22.05 -0.90
N GLY A 96 6.27 -21.25 -0.94
CA GLY A 96 5.87 -20.38 0.17
C GLY A 96 6.59 -19.02 0.20
N LYS A 97 7.41 -18.69 -0.81
CA LYS A 97 8.15 -17.43 -0.90
C LYS A 97 7.34 -16.27 -1.47
N GLY A 98 6.02 -16.39 -1.60
CA GLY A 98 5.18 -15.33 -2.19
C GLY A 98 5.35 -13.97 -1.52
N ALA A 99 5.63 -13.93 -0.21
CA ALA A 99 5.91 -12.69 0.51
C ALA A 99 7.15 -11.93 -0.01
N VAL A 100 8.13 -12.64 -0.60
CA VAL A 100 9.35 -12.04 -1.16
C VAL A 100 9.04 -11.11 -2.33
N ALA A 101 8.00 -11.42 -3.13
CA ALA A 101 7.55 -10.55 -4.22
C ALA A 101 7.18 -9.14 -3.71
N PHE A 102 6.51 -9.08 -2.55
CA PHE A 102 6.08 -7.85 -1.90
C PHE A 102 7.23 -7.12 -1.22
N LEU A 103 8.08 -7.84 -0.47
CA LEU A 103 9.25 -7.27 0.20
C LEU A 103 10.20 -6.59 -0.80
N ASN A 104 10.44 -7.22 -1.96
CA ASN A 104 11.28 -6.63 -3.01
C ASN A 104 10.61 -5.45 -3.73
N ALA A 105 9.28 -5.35 -3.69
CA ALA A 105 8.53 -4.28 -4.34
C ALA A 105 8.31 -3.05 -3.45
N GLN A 106 8.56 -3.13 -2.14
CA GLN A 106 8.30 -2.04 -1.20
C GLN A 106 8.96 -0.72 -1.65
N SER A 107 10.29 -0.72 -1.80
CA SER A 107 11.01 0.49 -2.18
C SER A 107 10.68 1.00 -3.60
N PRO A 108 10.70 0.15 -4.66
CA PRO A 108 10.38 0.60 -6.02
C PRO A 108 8.96 1.17 -6.18
N THR A 109 8.03 0.75 -5.34
CA THR A 109 6.61 1.16 -5.42
C THR A 109 6.24 2.21 -4.38
N LYS A 110 7.22 2.75 -3.65
CA LYS A 110 7.00 3.70 -2.54
C LYS A 110 6.00 3.15 -1.50
N ASP A 111 6.08 1.84 -1.23
CA ASP A 111 5.21 1.01 -0.40
C ASP A 111 3.79 0.74 -0.94
N ALA A 112 3.44 1.18 -2.15
CA ALA A 112 2.11 0.95 -2.72
C ALA A 112 1.78 -0.55 -2.88
N ALA A 113 2.77 -1.39 -3.20
CA ALA A 113 2.56 -2.85 -3.31
C ALA A 113 2.05 -3.49 -2.00
N ASN A 114 2.37 -2.88 -0.87
CA ASN A 114 2.02 -3.37 0.46
C ASN A 114 0.90 -2.55 1.11
N LEU A 115 0.24 -1.65 0.37
CA LEU A 115 -0.85 -0.85 0.89
C LEU A 115 -2.03 -1.75 1.30
N VAL A 116 -2.69 -2.39 0.33
CA VAL A 116 -3.88 -3.23 0.62
C VAL A 116 -3.57 -4.73 0.69
N ALA A 117 -2.47 -5.18 0.06
CA ALA A 117 -2.11 -6.60 -0.01
C ALA A 117 -2.03 -7.33 1.35
N PRO A 118 -1.51 -6.73 2.44
CA PRO A 118 -1.48 -7.39 3.74
C PRO A 118 -2.87 -7.76 4.30
N HIS A 119 -3.93 -7.03 3.92
CA HIS A 119 -5.28 -7.34 4.36
C HIS A 119 -5.86 -8.59 3.63
N PHE A 120 -5.43 -8.87 2.39
CA PHE A 120 -5.83 -10.07 1.65
C PHE A 120 -5.00 -11.30 2.03
N PHE A 121 -3.76 -11.09 2.47
CA PHE A 121 -2.82 -12.16 2.82
C PHE A 121 -2.28 -12.00 4.26
N PRO A 122 -3.13 -11.95 5.29
CA PRO A 122 -2.69 -11.67 6.67
C PRO A 122 -1.68 -12.71 7.20
N GLN A 123 -1.76 -13.95 6.72
CA GLN A 123 -0.82 -15.03 7.07
C GLN A 123 0.62 -14.77 6.59
N ALA A 124 0.79 -13.93 5.56
CA ALA A 124 2.11 -13.57 5.05
C ALA A 124 2.82 -12.53 5.94
N LYS A 125 2.10 -11.92 6.90
CA LYS A 125 2.62 -10.91 7.84
C LYS A 125 3.39 -9.80 7.14
N LEU A 126 2.88 -9.37 5.97
CA LEU A 126 3.48 -8.30 5.19
C LEU A 126 3.38 -6.99 5.99
N PRO A 127 4.49 -6.26 6.19
CA PRO A 127 4.42 -4.90 6.70
C PRO A 127 3.87 -3.99 5.61
N GLY A 128 3.11 -2.97 5.98
CA GLY A 128 2.53 -2.06 5.01
C GLY A 128 1.91 -0.82 5.66
N PRO A 129 1.69 0.24 4.89
CA PRO A 129 1.31 1.53 5.44
C PRO A 129 -0.10 1.60 6.03
N SER A 130 -0.94 0.59 5.82
CA SER A 130 -2.27 0.50 6.45
C SER A 130 -2.52 -0.76 7.26
N TYR A 131 -1.50 -1.58 7.49
CA TYR A 131 -1.63 -2.87 8.17
C TYR A 131 -0.66 -3.01 9.34
N ALA A 132 -1.11 -3.71 10.39
CA ALA A 132 -0.35 -3.92 11.62
C ALA A 132 0.21 -2.62 12.23
N LEU A 133 -0.54 -1.52 12.09
CA LEU A 133 -0.22 -0.24 12.74
C LEU A 133 -0.39 -0.36 14.25
N ILE A 134 0.38 0.43 14.99
CA ILE A 134 0.37 0.46 16.45
C ILE A 134 -0.33 1.72 16.96
N GLU A 135 -0.86 1.62 18.19
CA GLU A 135 -1.52 2.74 18.90
C GLU A 135 -2.59 3.46 18.06
N PRO A 136 -3.53 2.73 17.41
CA PRO A 136 -4.58 3.37 16.64
C PRO A 136 -5.49 4.20 17.55
N ARG A 137 -5.84 5.38 17.07
CA ARG A 137 -6.65 6.38 17.77
C ARG A 137 -7.57 7.08 16.79
N ALA A 138 -8.79 7.39 17.23
CA ALA A 138 -9.71 8.18 16.42
C ALA A 138 -9.13 9.59 16.20
N ASP A 139 -9.24 10.11 14.98
CA ASP A 139 -8.68 11.41 14.58
C ASP A 139 -9.72 12.28 13.83
N GLY A 140 -10.98 12.11 14.24
CA GLY A 140 -12.15 12.81 13.71
C GLY A 140 -12.72 12.20 12.43
N ASP A 141 -13.50 13.00 11.72
CA ASP A 141 -14.12 12.67 10.44
C ASP A 141 -13.74 13.74 9.41
N GLU A 142 -13.66 13.35 8.14
CA GLU A 142 -13.41 14.26 7.02
C GLU A 142 -14.22 13.83 5.80
N THR A 143 -14.64 14.77 4.96
CA THR A 143 -15.25 14.46 3.67
C THR A 143 -14.17 14.45 2.58
N LEU A 144 -13.93 13.28 1.97
CA LEU A 144 -13.05 13.12 0.81
C LEU A 144 -13.89 12.86 -0.44
N ASP A 145 -13.78 13.75 -1.44
CA ASP A 145 -14.50 13.65 -2.73
C ASP A 145 -16.00 13.36 -2.56
N GLY A 146 -16.63 14.08 -1.64
CA GLY A 146 -18.06 13.96 -1.33
C GLY A 146 -18.43 12.73 -0.50
N ARG A 147 -17.46 11.95 -0.02
CA ARG A 147 -17.69 10.79 0.86
C ARG A 147 -17.24 11.07 2.27
N ARG A 148 -18.07 10.69 3.24
CA ARG A 148 -17.72 10.78 4.65
C ARG A 148 -16.73 9.67 5.00
N CYS A 149 -15.57 10.06 5.52
CA CYS A 149 -14.53 9.16 5.98
C CYS A 149 -14.27 9.39 7.46
N ARG A 150 -14.14 8.30 8.21
CA ARG A 150 -13.55 8.34 9.55
C ARG A 150 -12.04 8.39 9.43
N LYS A 151 -11.40 9.20 10.26
CA LYS A 151 -9.94 9.28 10.34
C LYS A 151 -9.43 8.46 11.52
N LEU A 152 -8.42 7.65 11.26
CA LEU A 152 -7.66 6.95 12.28
C LEU A 152 -6.20 7.39 12.20
N ALA A 153 -5.70 8.00 13.27
CA ALA A 153 -4.27 8.15 13.43
C ALA A 153 -3.70 6.88 14.05
N ALA A 154 -2.48 6.51 13.68
CA ALA A 154 -1.75 5.39 14.21
C ALA A 154 -0.27 5.61 13.92
N ASP A 155 0.59 4.67 14.30
CA ASP A 155 2.00 4.71 13.98
C ASP A 155 2.40 3.42 13.26
N GLN A 156 3.26 3.52 12.25
CA GLN A 156 3.92 2.34 11.69
C GLN A 156 5.11 1.98 12.55
N ARG A 157 5.31 0.68 12.75
CA ARG A 157 6.54 0.16 13.32
C ARG A 157 7.57 0.03 12.21
N VAL A 158 8.56 0.91 12.19
CA VAL A 158 9.73 0.76 11.32
C VAL A 158 10.78 0.00 12.12
N THR A 159 11.14 -1.20 11.68
CA THR A 159 12.17 -2.02 12.32
C THR A 159 13.54 -1.69 11.72
N GLY A 160 14.28 -0.79 12.37
CA GLY A 160 15.72 -0.65 12.23
C GLY A 160 16.48 -1.54 13.23
N VAL A 161 17.78 -1.73 13.02
CA VAL A 161 18.64 -2.68 13.78
C VAL A 161 18.84 -2.25 15.25
N VAL A 162 18.45 -1.04 15.65
CA VAL A 162 18.73 -0.52 17.01
C VAL A 162 17.54 0.25 17.65
N THR A 163 16.57 0.73 16.87
CA THR A 163 15.45 1.55 17.37
C THR A 163 14.13 1.18 16.69
N VAL A 164 13.03 1.23 17.45
CA VAL A 164 11.68 1.24 16.89
C VAL A 164 11.38 2.68 16.51
N GLU A 165 11.53 2.99 15.24
CA GLU A 165 11.09 4.27 14.68
C GLU A 165 9.57 4.21 14.50
N LYS A 166 8.90 5.30 14.91
CA LYS A 166 7.44 5.46 14.78
C LYS A 166 7.20 6.43 13.64
N ARG A 167 6.60 5.96 12.55
CA ARG A 167 6.15 6.82 11.45
C ARG A 167 4.67 7.14 11.63
N PRO A 168 4.30 8.40 11.95
CA PRO A 168 2.91 8.78 12.09
C PRO A 168 2.15 8.49 10.81
N THR A 169 1.00 7.87 10.96
CA THR A 169 0.15 7.45 9.84
C THR A 169 -1.29 7.85 10.10
N ILE A 170 -1.96 8.40 9.11
CA ILE A 170 -3.39 8.69 9.16
C ILE A 170 -4.09 7.92 8.04
N LEU A 171 -5.14 7.18 8.40
CA LEU A 171 -6.00 6.46 7.48
C LEU A 171 -7.35 7.17 7.37
N TRP A 172 -7.87 7.32 6.15
CA TRP A 172 -9.25 7.70 5.91
C TRP A 172 -10.01 6.49 5.40
N ILE A 173 -11.02 6.08 6.16
CA ILE A 173 -11.85 4.91 5.86
C ILE A 173 -13.25 5.41 5.52
N ASP A 174 -13.71 5.12 4.30
CA ASP A 174 -15.06 5.45 3.84
C ASP A 174 -16.10 4.76 4.73
N GLU A 175 -16.95 5.56 5.39
CA GLU A 175 -17.95 5.03 6.33
C GLU A 175 -18.95 4.09 5.63
N ALA A 176 -19.26 4.35 4.36
CA ALA A 176 -20.24 3.56 3.62
C ALA A 176 -19.70 2.19 3.20
N SER A 177 -18.43 2.12 2.82
CA SER A 177 -17.83 0.88 2.28
C SER A 177 -16.95 0.13 3.28
N GLY A 178 -16.45 0.81 4.32
CA GLY A 178 -15.45 0.30 5.25
C GLY A 178 -14.05 0.15 4.64
N LEU A 179 -13.81 0.69 3.44
CA LEU A 179 -12.55 0.59 2.72
C LEU A 179 -11.72 1.87 2.83
N ILE A 180 -10.41 1.71 2.73
CA ILE A 180 -9.44 2.81 2.82
C ILE A 180 -9.50 3.63 1.53
N ARG A 181 -9.49 4.97 1.67
CA ARG A 181 -9.52 5.93 0.55
C ARG A 181 -8.28 6.79 0.48
N LYS A 182 -7.65 7.02 1.63
CA LYS A 182 -6.43 7.80 1.73
C LYS A 182 -5.57 7.27 2.87
N VAL A 183 -4.27 7.29 2.66
CA VAL A 183 -3.27 7.04 3.70
C VAL A 183 -2.23 8.15 3.63
N LEU A 184 -1.96 8.81 4.74
CA LEU A 184 -0.82 9.70 4.90
C LEU A 184 0.18 9.00 5.80
N VAL A 185 1.41 8.82 5.33
CA VAL A 185 2.58 8.51 6.15
C VAL A 185 3.37 9.80 6.28
N ASP A 186 3.51 10.31 7.49
CA ASP A 186 4.10 11.62 7.74
C ASP A 186 5.60 11.53 8.06
N THR A 187 6.22 12.70 8.08
CA THR A 187 7.60 12.91 8.51
C THR A 187 7.75 12.46 9.97
N GLU A 188 8.86 11.78 10.27
CA GLU A 188 9.09 11.25 11.60
C GLU A 188 9.24 12.38 12.64
N PRO A 189 8.59 12.28 13.82
CA PRO A 189 8.78 13.23 14.91
C PRO A 189 10.24 13.32 15.36
N GLY A 190 10.74 14.54 15.58
CA GLY A 190 12.14 14.76 15.96
C GLY A 190 13.13 14.77 14.80
N SER A 191 12.63 14.68 13.56
CA SER A 191 13.40 14.99 12.36
C SER A 191 13.95 16.41 12.38
N ALA A 192 15.00 16.66 11.59
CA ALA A 192 15.60 17.99 11.45
C ALA A 192 14.56 19.03 11.00
N ASP A 193 14.66 20.25 11.54
CA ASP A 193 13.78 21.36 11.17
C ASP A 193 13.81 21.59 9.65
N GLY A 194 12.62 21.59 9.03
CA GLY A 194 12.47 21.74 7.59
C GLY A 194 12.67 20.45 6.77
N LEU A 195 12.87 19.30 7.42
CA LEU A 195 12.74 17.99 6.76
C LEU A 195 11.27 17.73 6.45
N ILE A 196 11.00 17.30 5.21
CA ILE A 196 9.72 16.71 4.80
C ILE A 196 10.04 15.32 4.25
N ASP A 197 9.33 14.30 4.71
CA ASP A 197 9.36 12.95 4.16
C ASP A 197 7.98 12.31 4.34
N GLN A 198 7.11 12.60 3.37
CA GLN A 198 5.72 12.19 3.38
C GLN A 198 5.38 11.31 2.19
N ARG A 199 4.46 10.38 2.43
CA ARG A 199 3.82 9.58 1.39
C ARG A 199 2.31 9.67 1.53
N ILE A 200 1.63 10.04 0.44
CA ILE A 200 0.19 10.23 0.42
C ILE A 200 -0.39 9.28 -0.63
N PHE A 201 -1.11 8.27 -0.17
CA PHE A 201 -1.83 7.34 -1.02
C PHE A 201 -3.26 7.83 -1.18
N LEU A 202 -3.74 7.88 -2.41
CA LEU A 202 -5.14 8.08 -2.76
C LEU A 202 -5.64 6.82 -3.48
N ILE A 203 -6.80 6.31 -3.08
CA ILE A 203 -7.33 5.03 -3.53
C ILE A 203 -8.79 5.19 -3.93
N GLU A 204 -9.15 4.64 -5.08
CA GLU A 204 -10.52 4.48 -5.55
C GLU A 204 -10.94 3.01 -5.46
N PRO A 205 -11.32 2.51 -4.26
CA PRO A 205 -11.61 1.09 -4.07
C PRO A 205 -13.00 0.73 -4.60
N VAL A 206 -13.08 -0.45 -5.22
CA VAL A 206 -14.32 -1.09 -5.65
C VAL A 206 -14.41 -2.46 -5.01
N ALA A 207 -15.47 -2.67 -4.22
CA ALA A 207 -15.76 -3.93 -3.55
C ALA A 207 -16.53 -4.88 -4.48
N ASN A 208 -16.10 -6.14 -4.52
CA ASN A 208 -16.75 -7.22 -5.27
C ASN A 208 -17.03 -6.93 -6.76
N PRO A 209 -16.10 -6.33 -7.54
CA PRO A 209 -16.29 -6.19 -8.98
C PRO A 209 -16.23 -7.55 -9.69
N GLU A 210 -16.88 -7.65 -10.85
CA GLU A 210 -16.67 -8.77 -11.75
C GLU A 210 -15.25 -8.67 -12.36
N LEU A 211 -14.42 -9.70 -12.13
CA LEU A 211 -13.04 -9.78 -12.64
C LEU A 211 -12.85 -11.10 -13.39
N THR A 212 -12.47 -11.01 -14.66
CA THR A 212 -12.15 -12.14 -15.53
C THR A 212 -10.70 -12.61 -15.32
N ASP A 213 -10.40 -13.85 -15.73
CA ASP A 213 -9.11 -14.50 -15.44
C ASP A 213 -7.91 -13.78 -16.07
N ASP A 214 -8.09 -13.20 -17.25
CA ASP A 214 -7.06 -12.47 -17.99
C ASP A 214 -6.50 -11.28 -17.20
N ARG A 215 -7.30 -10.71 -16.28
CA ARG A 215 -6.92 -9.58 -15.42
C ARG A 215 -5.82 -9.92 -14.41
N PHE A 216 -5.57 -11.21 -14.16
CA PHE A 216 -4.58 -11.69 -13.20
C PHE A 216 -3.31 -12.22 -13.85
N THR A 217 -3.17 -12.01 -15.16
CA THR A 217 -2.02 -12.45 -15.94
C THR A 217 -1.22 -11.25 -16.42
N PHE A 218 0.11 -11.43 -16.48
CA PHE A 218 1.02 -10.45 -17.05
C PHE A 218 2.08 -11.17 -17.86
N THR A 219 2.38 -10.64 -19.05
CA THR A 219 3.50 -11.10 -19.86
C THR A 219 4.56 -10.00 -19.85
N PRO A 220 5.71 -10.21 -19.19
CA PRO A 220 6.83 -9.28 -19.28
C PRO A 220 7.20 -9.00 -20.74
N PRO A 221 7.51 -7.74 -21.10
CA PRO A 221 8.03 -7.40 -22.41
C PRO A 221 9.29 -8.23 -22.75
N ALA A 222 9.40 -8.69 -24.00
CA ALA A 222 10.60 -9.38 -24.46
C ALA A 222 11.73 -8.37 -24.69
N GLY A 223 12.80 -8.44 -23.89
CA GLY A 223 14.01 -7.63 -24.05
C GLY A 223 14.57 -7.11 -22.72
N THR A 224 15.89 -7.00 -22.63
CA THR A 224 16.55 -6.19 -21.59
C THR A 224 16.25 -4.71 -21.80
N PRO A 225 16.24 -3.89 -20.73
CA PRO A 225 15.99 -2.44 -20.79
C PRO A 225 16.86 -1.71 -21.81
#